data_AF-A0A1B8QR91-F1
#
_entry.id   AF-A0A1B8QR91-F1
#
_cell.length_a   1.000
_cell.length_b   1.000
_cell.length_c   1.000
_cell.angle_alpha   90.00
_cell.angle_beta   90.00
_cell.angle_gamma   90.00
#
_symmetry.space_group_name_H-M   'P 1'
#
loop_
_entity.id
_entity.type
_entity.pdbx_description
1 polymer ?
#
loop_
_entity_poly.entity_id
_entity_poly.type
_entity_poly.pdbx_seq_one_letter_code
_entity_poly.pdbx_strand_id
1 'polypeptide(L)' 'MQTRQKTLLKLTVLCLASLLMSSCSQKVISVKTSGCSAFGLIYPSRKDTEETKRQVLNHNLTYEKICQKKEPK' A
#
# COMPACT_ATOMS: atom_id res chain seq x y z
N MET A 1 42.39 7.17 -34.57
CA MET A 1 41.58 5.93 -34.47
C MET A 1 41.43 5.40 -33.04
N GLN A 2 42.52 5.32 -32.27
CA GLN A 2 42.54 4.70 -30.93
C GLN A 2 41.66 5.40 -29.86
N THR A 3 41.49 6.72 -29.93
CA THR A 3 40.64 7.51 -29.01
C THR A 3 39.15 7.28 -29.24
N ARG A 4 38.70 7.16 -30.50
CA ARG A 4 37.30 6.86 -30.85
C ARG A 4 36.87 5.46 -30.38
N GLN A 5 37.78 4.49 -30.45
CA GLN A 5 37.52 3.13 -30.01
C GLN A 5 37.38 3.04 -28.49
N LYS A 6 38.19 3.80 -27.75
CA LYS A 6 38.10 3.94 -26.29
C LYS A 6 36.80 4.64 -25.85
N THR A 7 36.35 5.68 -26.57
CA THR A 7 35.07 6.33 -26.28
C THR A 7 33.88 5.42 -26.59
N LEU A 8 33.95 4.64 -27.66
CA LEU A 8 32.90 3.68 -28.02
C LEU A 8 32.78 2.56 -26.97
N LEU A 9 33.92 2.04 -26.50
CA LEU A 9 33.95 1.02 -25.43
C LEU A 9 33.41 1.55 -24.10
N LYS A 10 33.70 2.81 -23.74
CA LYS A 10 33.13 3.44 -22.54
C LYS A 10 31.62 3.61 -22.65
N LEU A 11 31.13 3.96 -23.84
CA LEU A 11 29.70 4.12 -24.10
C LEU A 11 28.97 2.78 -24.03
N THR A 12 29.54 1.71 -24.58
CA THR A 12 28.94 0.37 -24.52
C THR A 12 28.90 -0.17 -23.10
N VAL A 13 29.95 0.02 -22.31
CA VAL A 13 29.98 -0.37 -20.89
C VAL A 13 28.93 0.42 -20.08
N LEU A 14 28.79 1.73 -20.33
CA LEU A 14 27.79 2.56 -19.67
C LEU A 14 26.36 2.10 -19.99
N CYS A 15 26.08 1.79 -21.26
CA CYS A 15 24.77 1.26 -21.68
C CYS A 15 24.50 -0.13 -21.09
N LEU A 16 25.50 -1.02 -21.05
CA LEU A 16 25.31 -2.35 -20.47
C LEU A 16 25.01 -2.26 -18.97
N ALA A 17 25.70 -1.37 -18.25
CA ALA A 17 25.46 -1.13 -16.84
C ALA A 17 24.06 -0.56 -16.57
N SER A 18 23.56 0.36 -17.41
CA SER A 18 22.22 0.93 -17.23
C SER A 18 21.11 -0.07 -17.54
N LEU A 19 21.30 -0.95 -18.54
CA LEU A 19 20.33 -2.02 -18.84
C LEU A 19 20.24 -3.04 -17.71
N LEU A 20 21.39 -3.44 -17.13
CA LEU A 20 21.43 -4.41 -16.03
C LEU A 20 20.78 -3.89 -14.73
N MET A 21 20.76 -2.58 -14.51
CA MET A 21 20.16 -1.94 -13.32
C MET A 21 18.64 -1.71 -13.43
N SER A 22 18.04 -1.90 -14.61
CA SER A 22 16.60 -1.66 -14.82
C SER A 22 15.69 -2.72 -14.17
N SER A 23 16.23 -3.90 -13.81
CA SER A 23 15.48 -5.01 -13.22
C SER A 23 15.26 -4.89 -11.70
N CYS A 24 15.97 -3.98 -11.01
CA CYS A 24 15.79 -3.74 -9.57
C CYS A 24 14.60 -2.81 -9.24
N SER A 25 13.88 -2.32 -10.25
CA SER A 25 12.70 -1.48 -10.02
C SER A 25 11.45 -2.35 -9.85
N GLN A 26 11.36 -3.06 -8.73
CA GLN A 26 10.09 -3.68 -8.33
C GLN A 26 9.06 -2.58 -8.14
N LYS A 27 8.06 -2.51 -9.03
CA LYS A 27 6.84 -1.74 -8.78
C LYS A 27 6.15 -2.36 -7.56
N VAL A 28 6.32 -1.73 -6.40
CA VAL A 28 5.52 -2.06 -5.21
C VAL A 28 4.09 -1.62 -5.53
N ILE A 29 3.24 -2.58 -5.87
CA ILE A 29 1.80 -2.37 -5.91
C ILE A 29 1.36 -2.25 -4.45
N SER A 30 1.48 -1.04 -3.89
CA SER A 30 0.94 -0.77 -2.57
C SER A 30 -0.57 -0.62 -2.73
N VAL A 31 -1.30 -1.68 -2.36
CA VAL A 31 -2.74 -1.61 -2.23
C VAL A 31 -3.01 -0.66 -1.06
N LYS A 32 -3.40 0.59 -1.36
CA LYS A 32 -3.89 1.54 -0.36
C LYS A 32 -5.29 1.14 0.10
N THR A 33 -5.41 -0.03 0.73
CA THR A 33 -6.61 -0.32 1.52
C THR A 33 -6.41 0.41 2.85
N SER A 34 -7.19 1.48 3.07
CA SER A 34 -7.37 1.95 4.44
C SER A 34 -8.10 0.83 5.18
N GLY A 35 -7.78 0.57 6.45
CA GLY A 35 -8.52 -0.45 7.22
C GLY A 35 -10.05 -0.25 7.14
N CYS A 36 -10.47 1.00 6.95
CA CYS A 36 -11.85 1.42 6.74
C CYS A 36 -12.52 0.88 5.47
N SER A 37 -11.78 0.56 4.41
CA SER A 37 -12.34 -0.04 3.19
C SER A 37 -12.59 -1.54 3.33
N ALA A 38 -11.94 -2.18 4.32
CA ALA A 38 -12.06 -3.62 4.57
C ALA A 38 -13.13 -3.96 5.62
N PHE A 39 -13.57 -2.99 6.41
CA PHE A 39 -14.51 -3.17 7.52
C PHE A 39 -15.65 -2.15 7.48
N GLY A 40 -16.74 -2.43 8.18
CA GLY A 40 -17.89 -1.54 8.32
C GLY A 40 -18.53 -1.65 9.71
N LEU A 41 -19.64 -0.94 9.91
CA LEU A 41 -20.47 -1.09 11.10
C LEU A 41 -21.06 -2.52 11.16
N ILE A 42 -21.08 -3.09 12.35
CA ILE A 42 -21.68 -4.41 12.62
C ILE A 42 -22.79 -4.29 13.65
N TYR A 43 -23.76 -5.20 13.61
CA TYR A 43 -24.95 -5.16 14.46
C TYR A 43 -25.03 -6.42 15.32
N PRO A 44 -25.29 -6.29 16.62
CA PRO A 44 -25.41 -7.44 17.51
C PRO A 44 -26.74 -8.18 17.25
N SER A 45 -26.72 -9.50 17.45
CA SER A 45 -27.91 -10.35 17.43
C SER A 45 -28.66 -10.28 18.77
N ARG A 46 -29.95 -10.64 18.74
CA ARG A 46 -30.78 -10.78 19.95
C ARG A 46 -30.27 -11.87 20.90
N LYS A 47 -29.60 -12.89 20.36
CA LYS A 47 -29.06 -14.03 21.12
C LYS A 47 -27.64 -13.80 21.63
N ASP A 48 -27.03 -12.65 21.32
CA ASP A 48 -25.66 -12.36 21.73
C ASP A 48 -25.57 -12.16 23.24
N THR A 49 -24.44 -12.60 23.78
CA THR A 49 -24.08 -12.32 25.17
C THR A 49 -23.79 -10.83 25.36
N GLU A 50 -23.86 -10.34 26.59
CA GLU A 50 -23.49 -8.96 26.91
C GLU A 50 -22.03 -8.65 26.53
N GLU A 51 -21.13 -9.62 26.67
CA GLU A 51 -19.74 -9.44 26.26
C GLU A 51 -19.62 -9.26 24.73
N THR A 52 -20.35 -10.04 23.94
CA THR A 52 -20.39 -9.87 22.48
C THR A 52 -20.94 -8.50 22.10
N LYS A 53 -22.02 -8.05 22.75
CA LYS A 53 -22.60 -6.72 22.50
C LYS A 53 -21.60 -5.60 22.83
N ARG A 54 -20.85 -5.74 23.93
CA ARG A 54 -19.79 -4.79 24.32
C ARG A 54 -18.69 -4.73 23.27
N GLN A 55 -18.29 -5.86 22.70
CA GLN A 55 -17.30 -5.92 21.63
C GLN A 55 -17.80 -5.25 20.35
N VAL A 56 -19.05 -5.50 19.96
CA VAL A 56 -19.71 -4.84 18.82
C VAL A 56 -19.73 -3.32 19.00
N LEU A 57 -20.10 -2.85 20.21
CA LEU A 57 -20.09 -1.42 20.52
C LEU A 57 -18.67 -0.83 20.40
N ASN A 58 -17.66 -1.49 20.98
CA ASN A 58 -16.28 -1.00 20.92
C ASN A 58 -15.73 -0.96 19.49
N HIS A 59 -16.07 -1.96 18.66
CA HIS A 59 -15.74 -1.97 17.24
C HIS A 59 -16.36 -0.78 16.52
N ASN A 60 -17.67 -0.57 16.65
CA ASN A 60 -18.38 0.50 15.95
C ASN A 60 -17.88 1.89 16.37
N LEU A 61 -17.67 2.13 17.67
CA LEU A 61 -17.09 3.40 18.16
C LEU A 61 -15.68 3.65 17.60
N THR A 62 -14.88 2.59 17.47
CA THR A 62 -13.52 2.68 16.90
C THR A 62 -13.59 2.98 15.40
N TYR A 63 -14.50 2.30 14.69
CA TYR A 63 -14.76 2.54 13.28
C TYR A 63 -15.19 3.98 13.02
N GLU A 64 -16.14 4.52 13.77
CA GLU A 64 -16.58 5.92 13.64
C GLU A 64 -15.43 6.91 13.88
N LYS A 65 -14.64 6.69 14.93
CA LYS A 65 -13.51 7.58 15.28
C LYS A 65 -12.42 7.63 14.20
N ILE A 66 -12.12 6.50 13.58
CA ILE A 66 -10.99 6.35 12.65
C ILE A 66 -11.43 6.54 11.20
N CYS A 67 -12.62 6.06 10.84
CA CYS A 67 -13.07 5.91 9.46
C CYS A 67 -14.10 6.95 9.01
N GLN A 68 -14.89 7.53 9.92
CA GLN A 68 -15.90 8.54 9.55
C GLN A 68 -15.39 9.99 9.67
N LYS A 69 -14.13 10.21 10.04
CA LYS A 69 -13.57 11.56 10.24
C LYS A 69 -13.25 12.37 8.98
N LYS A 70 -13.61 11.92 7.76
CA LYS A 70 -13.45 12.73 6.54
C LYS A 70 -14.50 12.41 5.48
N GLU A 71 -15.55 13.22 5.44
CA GLU A 71 -16.02 13.82 4.20
C GLU A 71 -16.23 15.32 4.49
N PRO A 72 -15.32 16.23 4.06
CA PRO A 72 -15.72 17.62 3.94
C PRO A 72 -16.84 17.68 2.90
N LYS A 73 -18.00 18.19 3.34
CA LYS A 73 -19.12 18.51 2.44
C LYS A 73 -18.71 19.52 1.38
#